data_AF-A0A963NGE6-F1
#
_entry.id   AF-A0A963NGE6-F1
#
_cell.length_a   1.000
_cell.length_b   1.000
_cell.length_c   1.000
_cell.angle_alpha   90.00
_cell.angle_beta   90.00
_cell.angle_gamma   90.00
#
_symmetry.space_group_name_H-M   'P 1'
#
loop_
_entity.id
_entity.type
_entity.pdbx_description
1 polymer ?
#
loop_
_entity_poly.entity_id
_entity_poly.type
_entity_poly.pdbx_seq_one_letter_code
_entity_poly.pdbx_strand_id
1 'polypeptide(L)'
;RNVRHAGFFACFFGPPPLGLLALAAAGPRRKQAWWRLLALTVLIYALGIVLFTRQVNLPLNHLTESWPPTAPPSDWAGVRDAWNRANLWRSGLSLALFAAGLAALVLRLKTPETSAKA
;
A
#
# COMPACT_ATOMS: atom_id res chain seq x y z
N ARG A 1 18.71 8.58 12.40
CA ARG A 1 17.51 8.91 11.57
C ARG A 1 17.13 7.64 10.80
N ASN A 2 16.39 6.72 11.44
CA ASN A 2 16.58 5.29 11.18
C ASN A 2 15.64 4.65 10.15
N VAL A 3 14.76 5.42 9.49
CA VAL A 3 13.75 4.84 8.58
C VAL A 3 13.64 5.55 7.22
N ARG A 4 14.49 6.55 6.98
CA ARG A 4 14.43 7.41 5.78
C ARG A 4 15.59 7.09 4.84
N HIS A 5 15.58 5.91 4.24
CA HIS A 5 16.53 5.51 3.20
C HIS A 5 15.80 5.21 1.89
N ALA A 6 16.51 5.34 0.77
CA ALA A 6 15.94 5.27 -0.58
C ALA A 6 15.15 3.98 -0.84
N GLY A 7 15.64 2.84 -0.33
CA GLY A 7 14.94 1.55 -0.47
C GLY A 7 13.54 1.53 0.15
N PHE A 8 13.38 2.07 1.36
CA PHE A 8 12.05 2.19 1.98
C PHE A 8 11.14 3.07 1.11
N PHE A 9 11.66 4.22 0.67
CA PHE A 9 10.88 5.14 -0.15
C PHE A 9 10.42 4.49 -1.47
N ALA A 10 11.32 3.81 -2.18
CA ALA A 10 11.01 3.13 -3.43
C ALA A 10 9.96 2.03 -3.25
N CYS A 11 10.13 1.16 -2.25
CA CYS A 11 9.17 0.07 -2.01
C CYS A 11 7.81 0.55 -1.50
N PHE A 12 7.78 1.65 -0.74
CA PHE A 12 6.55 2.20 -0.16
C PHE A 12 5.77 3.10 -1.12
N PHE A 13 6.46 3.95 -1.89
CA PHE A 13 5.83 4.91 -2.80
C PHE A 13 5.88 4.50 -4.27
N GLY A 14 6.65 3.47 -4.64
CA GLY A 14 6.75 2.96 -6.00
C GLY A 14 5.51 2.25 -6.55
N PRO A 15 4.74 1.46 -5.76
CA PRO A 15 3.60 0.72 -6.31
C PRO A 15 2.52 1.60 -6.97
N PRO A 16 2.08 2.72 -6.37
CA PRO A 16 1.09 3.60 -7.02
C PRO A 16 1.52 4.15 -8.39
N PRO A 17 2.67 4.84 -8.56
CA PRO A 17 3.07 5.37 -9.86
C PRO A 17 3.32 4.27 -10.89
N LEU A 18 3.94 3.15 -10.51
CA LEU A 18 4.14 2.02 -11.44
C LEU A 18 2.81 1.40 -11.89
N GLY A 19 1.87 1.22 -10.96
CA GLY A 19 0.53 0.73 -11.27
C GLY A 19 -0.25 1.69 -12.17
N LEU A 20 -0.19 3.00 -11.92
CA LEU A 20 -0.80 4.02 -12.77
C LEU A 20 -0.20 4.02 -14.18
N LEU A 21 1.13 3.90 -14.29
CA LEU A 21 1.81 3.79 -15.59
C LEU A 21 1.36 2.54 -16.35
N ALA A 22 1.27 1.39 -15.68
CA ALA A 22 0.77 0.15 -16.30
C ALA A 22 -0.69 0.27 -16.78
N LEU A 23 -1.54 0.92 -15.98
CA LEU A 23 -2.94 1.17 -16.35
C LEU A 23 -3.06 2.12 -17.55
N ALA A 24 -2.26 3.19 -17.56
CA ALA A 24 -2.21 4.16 -18.65
C ALA A 24 -1.74 3.52 -19.96
N ALA A 25 -0.65 2.74 -19.91
CA ALA A 25 -0.12 2.01 -21.06
C ALA A 25 -1.13 0.99 -21.64
N ALA A 26 -2.07 0.52 -20.83
CA ALA A 26 -3.11 -0.43 -21.22
C ALA A 26 -4.52 0.19 -21.27
N GLY A 27 -4.64 1.50 -21.48
CA GLY A 27 -5.92 2.24 -21.50
C GLY A 27 -7.04 1.59 -22.35
N PRO A 28 -6.77 1.10 -23.59
CA PRO A 28 -7.78 0.41 -24.40
C PRO A 28 -8.37 -0.85 -23.73
N ARG A 29 -7.64 -1.45 -22.78
CA ARG A 29 -8.04 -2.67 -22.07
C ARG A 29 -8.84 -2.40 -20.79
N ARG A 30 -9.33 -1.17 -20.54
CA ARG A 30 -10.08 -0.77 -19.33
C ARG A 30 -11.32 -1.61 -19.00
N LYS A 31 -11.91 -2.29 -20.00
CA LYS A 31 -13.06 -3.19 -19.81
C LYS A 31 -12.65 -4.56 -19.28
N GLN A 32 -11.38 -4.94 -19.38
CA GLN A 32 -10.87 -6.25 -18.97
C GLN A 32 -10.78 -6.34 -17.43
N ALA A 33 -11.12 -7.52 -16.90
CA ALA A 33 -11.19 -7.75 -15.45
C ALA A 33 -9.86 -7.46 -14.74
N TRP A 34 -8.73 -7.88 -15.33
CA TRP A 34 -7.41 -7.64 -14.76
C TRP A 34 -7.09 -6.14 -14.62
N TRP A 35 -7.53 -5.31 -15.58
CA TRP A 35 -7.26 -3.87 -15.56
C TRP A 35 -8.02 -3.23 -14.41
N ARG A 36 -9.30 -3.57 -14.24
CA ARG A 36 -10.14 -3.09 -13.14
C ARG A 36 -9.62 -3.55 -11.78
N LEU A 37 -9.17 -4.80 -11.68
CA LEU A 37 -8.56 -5.33 -10.47
C LEU A 37 -7.28 -4.56 -10.12
N LEU A 38 -6.38 -4.35 -11.08
CA LEU A 38 -5.16 -3.57 -10.86
C LEU A 38 -5.49 -2.12 -10.45
N ALA A 39 -6.47 -1.47 -11.09
CA ALA A 39 -6.90 -0.12 -10.74
C ALA A 39 -7.41 -0.04 -9.30
N LEU A 40 -8.22 -1.02 -8.88
CA LEU A 40 -8.71 -1.12 -7.51
C LEU A 40 -7.56 -1.38 -6.53
N THR A 41 -6.62 -2.27 -6.86
CA THR A 41 -5.43 -2.53 -6.05
C THR A 41 -4.60 -1.26 -5.84
N VAL A 42 -4.36 -0.48 -6.90
CA VAL A 42 -3.60 0.78 -6.85
C VAL A 42 -4.34 1.81 -5.99
N LEU A 43 -5.64 1.97 -6.18
CA LEU A 43 -6.46 2.91 -5.41
C LEU A 43 -6.47 2.55 -3.92
N ILE A 44 -6.73 1.28 -3.59
CA ILE A 44 -6.75 0.82 -2.19
C ILE A 44 -5.35 0.91 -1.56
N TYR A 45 -4.28 0.67 -2.32
CA TYR A 45 -2.92 0.90 -1.80
C TYR A 45 -2.69 2.37 -1.45
N ALA A 46 -3.03 3.29 -2.36
CA ALA A 46 -2.84 4.72 -2.13
C ALA A 46 -3.63 5.22 -0.90
N LEU A 47 -4.88 4.79 -0.75
CA LEU A 47 -5.73 5.22 0.37
C LEU A 47 -5.43 4.44 1.66
N GLY A 48 -5.46 3.12 1.59
CA GLY A 48 -5.37 2.22 2.75
C GLY A 48 -3.96 1.98 3.27
N ILE A 49 -2.91 2.23 2.47
CA ILE A 49 -1.52 2.12 2.92
C ILE A 49 -0.89 3.51 3.04
N VAL A 50 -0.83 4.29 1.96
CA VAL A 50 -0.09 5.56 1.97
C VAL A 50 -0.78 6.61 2.82
N LEU A 51 -2.06 6.90 2.55
CA LEU A 51 -2.81 7.91 3.30
C LEU A 51 -3.03 7.47 4.76
N PHE A 52 -3.39 6.21 5.00
CA PHE A 52 -3.50 5.65 6.35
C PHE A 52 -2.18 5.77 7.14
N THR A 53 -1.04 5.48 6.52
CA THR A 53 0.26 5.63 7.18
C THR A 53 0.52 7.08 7.54
N ARG A 54 0.20 8.02 6.64
CA ARG A 54 0.31 9.45 6.91
C ARG A 54 -0.57 9.90 8.09
N GLN A 55 -1.81 9.44 8.15
CA GLN A 55 -2.79 9.91 9.14
C GLN A 55 -2.71 9.22 10.50
N VAL A 56 -2.22 7.98 10.55
CA VAL A 56 -2.24 7.17 11.78
C VAL A 56 -0.83 6.81 12.23
N ASN A 57 -0.03 6.20 11.36
CA ASN A 57 1.28 5.69 11.76
C ASN A 57 2.29 6.82 11.99
N LEU A 58 2.32 7.86 11.14
CA LEU A 58 3.26 8.96 11.31
C LEU A 58 3.02 9.76 12.60
N PRO A 59 1.77 10.13 12.97
CA PRO A 59 1.53 10.77 14.26
C PRO A 59 1.93 9.91 15.46
N LEU A 60 1.61 8.61 15.43
CA LEU A 60 2.04 7.68 16.49
C LEU A 60 3.57 7.59 16.58
N ASN A 61 4.27 7.50 15.45
CA ASN A 61 5.72 7.49 15.42
C ASN A 61 6.30 8.80 15.98
N HIS A 62 5.73 9.95 15.62
CA HIS A 62 6.20 11.25 16.11
C HIS A 62 6.01 11.39 17.63
N LEU A 63 4.87 10.92 18.14
CA LEU A 63 4.63 10.86 19.58
C LEU A 63 5.67 9.99 20.28
N THR A 64 5.89 8.76 19.81
CA THR A 64 6.88 7.85 20.41
C THR A 64 8.31 8.40 20.30
N GLU A 65 8.67 9.05 19.20
CA GLU A 65 9.98 9.70 19.01
C GLU A 65 10.22 10.88 19.99
N SER A 66 9.15 11.48 20.53
CA SER A 66 9.24 12.57 21.50
C SER A 66 9.48 12.12 22.95
N TRP A 67 9.36 10.81 23.23
CA TRP A 67 9.47 10.31 24.60
C TRP A 67 10.92 10.27 25.10
N PRO A 68 11.16 10.53 26.40
CA PRO A 68 12.43 10.23 27.02
C PRO A 68 12.68 8.71 27.01
N PRO A 69 13.80 8.20 26.47
CA PRO A 69 14.03 6.76 26.36
C PRO A 69 14.03 6.00 27.70
N THR A 70 14.37 6.68 28.79
CA THR A 70 14.45 6.12 30.15
C THR A 70 13.19 6.33 30.98
N ALA A 71 12.23 7.11 30.48
CA ALA A 71 11.02 7.49 31.21
C ALA A 71 9.83 7.68 30.24
N PRO A 72 9.29 6.59 29.67
CA PRO A 72 8.11 6.68 28.83
C PRO A 72 6.88 7.16 29.64
N PRO A 73 5.92 7.87 29.00
CA PRO A 73 4.69 8.32 29.64
C PRO A 73 3.86 7.18 30.23
N SER A 74 3.01 7.44 31.22
CA SER A 74 2.21 6.41 31.89
C SER A 74 1.23 5.69 30.94
N ASP A 75 0.84 6.31 29.83
CA ASP A 75 -0.06 5.77 28.80
C ASP A 75 0.67 5.05 27.65
N TRP A 76 1.99 4.84 27.74
CA TRP A 76 2.81 4.24 26.68
C TRP A 76 2.24 2.92 26.14
N ALA A 77 1.66 2.09 27.02
CA ALA A 77 1.10 0.80 26.64
C ALA A 77 -0.09 0.95 25.68
N GLY A 78 -0.94 1.96 25.90
CA GLY A 78 -2.07 2.26 25.02
C GLY A 78 -1.61 2.73 23.64
N VAL A 79 -0.59 3.58 23.59
CA VAL A 79 0.02 4.05 22.34
C VAL A 79 0.68 2.90 21.58
N ARG A 80 1.41 2.02 22.27
CA ARG A 80 1.98 0.79 21.69
C ARG A 80 0.89 -0.09 21.09
N ASP A 81 -0.20 -0.31 21.81
CA ASP A 81 -1.27 -1.19 21.33
C ASP A 81 -1.98 -0.59 20.10
N ALA A 82 -2.17 0.74 20.06
CA ALA A 82 -2.66 1.45 18.88
C ALA A 82 -1.71 1.28 17.68
N TRP A 83 -0.40 1.41 17.92
CA TRP A 83 0.62 1.21 16.90
C TRP A 83 0.63 -0.23 16.36
N ASN A 84 0.54 -1.24 17.24
CA ASN A 84 0.49 -2.65 16.84
C ASN A 84 -0.76 -2.95 16.00
N ARG A 85 -1.93 -2.44 16.40
CA ARG A 85 -3.16 -2.59 15.61
C ARG A 85 -3.05 -1.95 14.24
N ALA A 86 -2.51 -0.73 14.16
CA ALA A 86 -2.31 -0.02 12.90
C ALA A 86 -1.36 -0.79 11.96
N ASN A 87 -0.29 -1.39 12.49
CA ASN A 87 0.66 -2.18 11.71
C ASN A 87 0.12 -3.55 11.31
N LEU A 88 -0.68 -4.19 12.16
CA LEU A 88 -1.38 -5.43 11.82
C LEU A 88 -2.32 -5.20 10.63
N TRP A 89 -3.12 -4.12 10.68
CA TRP A 89 -4.03 -3.76 9.60
C TRP A 89 -3.28 -3.47 8.29
N ARG A 90 -2.23 -2.64 8.35
CA ARG A 90 -1.41 -2.30 7.19
C ARG A 90 -0.72 -3.53 6.59
N SER A 91 -0.25 -4.46 7.41
CA SER A 91 0.39 -5.69 6.95
C SER A 91 -0.61 -6.64 6.28
N GLY A 92 -1.77 -6.86 6.90
CA GLY A 92 -2.84 -7.68 6.33
C GLY A 92 -3.34 -7.12 5.00
N LEU A 93 -3.56 -5.81 4.93
CA LEU A 93 -3.95 -5.13 3.69
C LEU A 93 -2.86 -5.23 2.62
N SER A 94 -1.58 -5.05 2.99
CA SER A 94 -0.47 -5.18 2.05
C SER A 94 -0.40 -6.59 1.44
N LEU A 95 -0.61 -7.63 2.25
CA LEU A 95 -0.63 -9.01 1.78
C LEU A 95 -1.80 -9.27 0.82
N ALA A 96 -3.00 -8.78 1.16
CA ALA A 96 -4.18 -8.91 0.30
C ALA A 96 -3.98 -8.20 -1.05
N LEU A 97 -3.40 -6.99 -1.03
CA LEU A 97 -3.12 -6.22 -2.24
C LEU A 97 -2.02 -6.85 -3.10
N PHE A 98 -1.01 -7.46 -2.47
CA PHE A 98 -0.01 -8.24 -3.18
C PHE A 98 -0.64 -9.43 -3.92
N ALA A 99 -1.49 -10.20 -3.25
CA ALA A 99 -2.23 -11.31 -3.86
C ALA A 99 -3.15 -10.82 -4.99
N ALA A 100 -3.84 -9.69 -4.81
CA ALA A 100 -4.67 -9.08 -5.86
C ALA A 100 -3.86 -8.63 -7.08
N GLY A 101 -2.68 -8.05 -6.87
CA GLY A 101 -1.76 -7.69 -7.94
C GLY A 101 -1.26 -8.91 -8.73
N LEU A 102 -0.90 -10.00 -8.04
CA LEU A 102 -0.57 -11.27 -8.68
C LEU A 102 -1.75 -11.85 -9.47
N ALA A 103 -2.95 -11.81 -8.91
CA ALA A 103 -4.15 -12.26 -9.60
C ALA A 103 -4.43 -11.42 -10.86
N ALA A 104 -4.26 -10.10 -10.80
CA ALA A 104 -4.36 -9.23 -11.96
C ALA A 104 -3.33 -9.61 -13.04
N LEU A 105 -2.08 -9.89 -12.66
CA LEU A 105 -1.07 -10.35 -13.59
C LEU A 105 -1.46 -11.68 -14.27
N VAL A 106 -1.88 -12.68 -13.49
CA VAL A 106 -2.31 -13.99 -14.01
C VAL A 106 -3.51 -13.84 -14.95
N LEU A 107 -4.51 -13.03 -14.60
CA LEU A 107 -5.66 -12.75 -15.46
C LEU A 107 -5.26 -12.06 -16.77
N ARG A 108 -4.31 -11.12 -16.71
CA ARG A 108 -3.77 -10.45 -17.91
C ARG A 108 -3.12 -11.45 -18.84
N LEU A 109 -2.28 -12.35 -18.31
CA LEU A 109 -1.58 -13.38 -19.09
C LEU A 109 -2.54 -14.40 -19.73
N LYS A 110 -3.71 -14.63 -19.12
CA LYS A 110 -4.75 -15.51 -19.66
C LYS A 110 -5.67 -14.84 -20.69
N THR A 111 -5.65 -13.51 -20.80
CA THR A 111 -6.56 -12.78 -21.71
C THR A 111 -5.92 -12.70 -23.10
N PRO A 112 -6.49 -13.35 -24.14
CA PRO A 112 -5.93 -13.32 -25.50
C PRO A 112 -5.93 -11.90 -26.10
N GLU A 113 -4.90 -11.59 -26.88
CA GLU A 113 -4.74 -10.30 -27.57
C GLU A 113 -5.93 -9.93 -28.47
N THR A 114 -6.64 -10.93 -29.01
CA THR A 114 -7.78 -10.79 -29.93
C THR A 114 -9.05 -10.24 -29.27
N SER A 115 -9.23 -10.38 -27.95
CA SER A 115 -10.39 -9.82 -27.23
C SER A 115 -10.36 -8.30 -27.07
N ALA A 116 -9.32 -7.62 -27.54
CA ALA A 116 -9.19 -6.16 -27.45
C ALA A 116 -9.81 -5.39 -28.63
N LYS A 117 -10.29 -6.08 -29.68
CA LYS A 117 -10.89 -5.46 -30.88
C LYS A 117 -12.43 -5.52 -30.94
N ALA A 118 -13.10 -5.98 -29.88
CA ALA A 118 -14.56 -6.05 -29.79
C ALA A 118 -15.14 -4.99 -28.83
#